data_AF-A0A835XTX8-F1
#
_entry.id   AF-A0A835XTX8-F1
#
_cell.length_a   1.000
_cell.length_b   1.000
_cell.length_c   1.000
_cell.angle_alpha   90.00
_cell.angle_beta   90.00
_cell.angle_gamma   90.00
#
_symmetry.space_group_name_H-M   'P 1'
#
loop_
_entity.id
_entity.type
_entity.pdbx_description
1 polymer ?
#
loop_
_entity_poly.entity_id
_entity_poly.type
_entity_poly.pdbx_seq_one_letter_code
_entity_poly.pdbx_strand_id
1 'polypeptide(L)'
;MWRSAAAVALLAFVAAASAQSAAFTTEPFPYSSCIRAKRASTYSIEPSVTQSGSKICWTLGYSRAQCTAGGKCCNTDIHKFELDINVRCNVQSFAASATLNGKAIRDPDVRTPPNADPKTQAILYVNGLNISGPSVDNKVLCVTLEEGPCLTLKSLIPDPTWAAALGDSTHDCCPPRSPPPRPPPTCSVCYTFKNVYADGTTGFPYFKDTANCGIAKEVFANLIESEDVADWISKGFDKPVCKDNTFKVCGTFVSVAAGTQFADYIAEKYDGGSNLIYEIYGQTPGQCPASLDDQTMLLESDPEEGCGALAATTPACAPPPPPPFPTCPSPCNNVSASMIFEIGSRITTKKGGGVTGVNATTYYCVDVTTTDAINPNNYCGRVTSLRKVEFYLDYELRWKIKSAAIYAKGKRNVWPISWGPKAQNTLKLTRLDWTESWIKANTPQVCLEVREADASDDWAGTLEAMVPADANGRVFTAAFDIGNACCPVYQAAEF
;
A
#
# COMPACT_ATOMS: atom_id res chain seq x y z
N MET A 1 -46.32 -48.06 -32.27
CA MET A 1 -45.24 -48.08 -33.29
C MET A 1 -44.01 -47.46 -32.67
N TRP A 2 -42.87 -48.13 -32.88
CA TRP A 2 -41.45 -47.87 -32.53
C TRP A 2 -41.11 -46.63 -31.67
N ARG A 3 -40.63 -46.78 -30.43
CA ARG A 3 -39.23 -47.01 -30.00
C ARG A 3 -38.21 -46.08 -30.66
N SER A 4 -37.69 -45.12 -29.89
CA SER A 4 -36.28 -44.74 -29.84
C SER A 4 -35.98 -44.08 -28.48
N ALA A 5 -35.30 -44.82 -27.61
CA ALA A 5 -34.71 -44.35 -26.38
C ALA A 5 -33.21 -44.12 -26.64
N ALA A 6 -32.70 -42.95 -26.29
CA ALA A 6 -31.26 -42.69 -26.24
C ALA A 6 -30.86 -42.57 -24.77
N ALA A 7 -30.24 -43.63 -24.26
CA ALA A 7 -29.58 -43.64 -22.96
C ALA A 7 -28.18 -43.04 -23.12
N VAL A 8 -27.91 -41.93 -22.44
CA VAL A 8 -26.56 -41.37 -22.31
C VAL A 8 -25.95 -41.96 -21.04
N ALA A 9 -24.99 -42.86 -21.21
CA ALA A 9 -24.16 -43.41 -20.15
C ALA A 9 -23.08 -42.37 -19.77
N LEU A 10 -23.16 -41.83 -18.55
CA LEU A 10 -22.06 -41.06 -17.95
C LEU A 10 -21.07 -42.06 -17.34
N LEU A 11 -19.94 -42.27 -18.01
CA LEU A 11 -18.78 -42.99 -17.48
C LEU A 11 -18.03 -42.11 -16.49
N ALA A 12 -17.94 -42.56 -15.25
CA ALA A 12 -17.06 -41.99 -14.23
C ALA A 12 -15.60 -42.28 -14.59
N PHE A 13 -14.83 -41.23 -14.90
CA PHE A 13 -13.38 -41.31 -14.92
C PHE A 13 -12.86 -41.19 -13.48
N VAL A 14 -12.49 -42.33 -12.90
CA VAL A 14 -11.59 -42.36 -11.74
C VAL A 14 -10.21 -42.02 -12.26
N ALA A 15 -9.76 -40.79 -12.03
CA ALA A 15 -8.37 -40.41 -12.21
C ALA A 15 -7.55 -41.09 -11.09
N ALA A 16 -7.07 -42.30 -11.35
CA ALA A 16 -5.97 -42.87 -10.59
C ALA A 16 -4.73 -42.05 -10.92
N ALA A 17 -4.34 -41.15 -10.01
CA ALA A 17 -3.04 -40.51 -10.06
C ALA A 17 -1.97 -41.58 -9.82
N SER A 18 -1.49 -42.20 -10.89
CA SER A 18 -0.23 -42.91 -10.87
C SER A 18 0.86 -41.87 -10.65
N ALA A 19 1.36 -41.81 -9.42
CA ALA A 19 2.61 -41.12 -9.08
C ALA A 19 3.75 -41.80 -9.85
N GLN A 20 3.98 -41.36 -11.09
CA GLN A 20 5.23 -41.61 -11.78
C GLN A 20 6.27 -40.74 -11.09
N SER A 21 7.02 -41.37 -10.19
CA SER A 21 8.28 -40.88 -9.67
C SER A 21 9.21 -40.59 -10.85
N ALA A 22 9.24 -39.33 -11.28
CA ALA A 22 10.28 -38.81 -12.15
C ALA A 22 11.60 -38.90 -11.39
N ALA A 23 12.41 -39.88 -11.75
CA ALA A 23 13.79 -39.98 -11.34
C ALA A 23 14.58 -38.82 -11.97
N PHE A 24 14.69 -37.71 -11.24
CA PHE A 24 15.84 -36.82 -11.31
C PHE A 24 16.70 -37.10 -10.09
N THR A 25 17.74 -37.90 -10.26
CA THR A 25 18.71 -38.23 -9.22
C THR A 25 19.72 -37.09 -9.06
N THR A 26 19.32 -36.00 -8.40
CA THR A 26 20.26 -35.18 -7.65
C THR A 26 20.15 -35.63 -6.19
N GLU A 27 21.23 -36.17 -5.62
CA GLU A 27 21.21 -36.51 -4.20
C GLU A 27 20.95 -35.23 -3.39
N PRO A 28 20.00 -35.24 -2.43
CA PRO A 28 19.82 -34.10 -1.55
C PRO A 28 21.08 -33.95 -0.69
N PHE A 29 21.48 -32.71 -0.37
CA PHE A 29 22.56 -32.45 0.57
C PHE A 29 22.35 -33.20 1.91
N PRO A 30 23.40 -33.74 2.58
CA PRO A 30 24.81 -33.71 2.18
C PRO A 30 25.10 -34.63 0.99
N TYR A 31 25.99 -34.18 0.11
CA TYR A 31 26.39 -34.90 -1.12
C TYR A 31 27.41 -36.01 -0.82
N SER A 32 27.06 -36.87 0.13
CA SER A 32 27.90 -37.95 0.64
C SER A 32 27.07 -39.21 0.85
N SER A 33 27.73 -40.37 0.72
CA SER A 33 27.15 -41.71 0.92
C SER A 33 26.99 -42.10 2.39
N CYS A 34 27.06 -41.14 3.31
CA CYS A 34 27.04 -41.40 4.75
C CYS A 34 25.63 -41.70 5.29
N ILE A 35 25.56 -42.26 6.50
CA ILE A 35 24.28 -42.56 7.14
C ILE A 35 23.57 -41.26 7.54
N ARG A 36 22.41 -41.03 6.93
CA ARG A 36 21.55 -39.84 7.11
C ARG A 36 20.54 -40.01 8.24
N ALA A 37 21.00 -40.04 9.49
CA ALA A 37 20.12 -40.37 10.63
C ALA A 37 19.59 -39.13 11.40
N LYS A 38 18.43 -38.59 10.99
CA LYS A 38 17.72 -37.47 11.65
C LYS A 38 17.38 -37.66 13.14
N ARG A 39 17.34 -38.91 13.64
CA ARG A 39 17.00 -39.25 15.03
C ARG A 39 18.10 -40.09 15.71
N ALA A 40 19.34 -40.02 15.22
CA ALA A 40 20.42 -40.85 15.75
C ALA A 40 21.79 -40.18 15.79
N SER A 41 21.87 -38.85 15.81
CA SER A 41 23.12 -38.15 16.15
C SER A 41 22.99 -37.44 17.49
N THR A 42 24.09 -37.42 18.22
CA THR A 42 24.23 -36.68 19.48
C THR A 42 24.50 -35.19 19.26
N TYR A 43 24.73 -34.75 18.02
CA TYR A 43 25.08 -33.37 17.70
C TYR A 43 24.04 -32.73 16.79
N SER A 44 23.83 -31.43 16.99
CA SER A 44 22.92 -30.61 16.19
C SER A 44 23.56 -29.28 15.84
N ILE A 45 22.98 -28.60 14.85
CA ILE A 45 23.28 -27.19 14.55
C ILE A 45 21.98 -26.42 14.81
N GLU A 46 22.02 -25.39 15.64
CA GLU A 46 20.84 -24.56 15.88
C GLU A 46 20.37 -23.89 14.58
N PRO A 47 19.04 -23.80 14.35
CA PRO A 47 18.48 -23.24 13.12
C PRO A 47 18.69 -21.72 13.00
N SER A 48 18.90 -21.03 14.12
CA SER A 48 19.23 -19.62 14.15
C SER A 48 20.73 -19.41 13.92
N VAL A 49 21.06 -18.50 13.01
CA VAL A 49 22.43 -18.06 12.73
C VAL A 49 22.54 -16.58 13.04
N THR A 50 23.72 -16.15 13.50
CA THR A 50 24.01 -14.73 13.65
C THR A 50 24.95 -14.29 12.53
N GLN A 51 24.67 -13.12 11.93
CA GLN A 51 25.52 -12.54 10.91
C GLN A 51 25.88 -11.10 11.29
N SER A 52 27.16 -10.75 11.18
CA SER A 52 27.67 -9.39 11.37
C SER A 52 28.67 -9.10 10.25
N GLY A 53 28.25 -8.32 9.25
CA GLY A 53 29.03 -8.11 8.03
C GLY A 53 29.27 -9.43 7.29
N SER A 54 30.53 -9.76 7.05
CA SER A 54 30.97 -11.00 6.39
C SER A 54 31.18 -12.20 7.33
N LYS A 55 30.95 -12.01 8.64
CA LYS A 55 31.08 -13.06 9.65
C LYS A 55 29.72 -13.71 9.92
N ILE A 56 29.65 -15.03 9.77
CA ILE A 56 28.45 -15.85 9.97
C ILE A 56 28.76 -16.89 11.06
N CYS A 57 27.89 -17.01 12.05
CA CYS A 57 28.10 -17.92 13.18
C CYS A 57 26.92 -18.88 13.39
N TRP A 58 27.26 -20.14 13.67
CA TRP A 58 26.35 -21.23 14.01
C TRP A 58 26.61 -21.72 15.42
N THR A 59 25.54 -21.98 16.17
CA THR A 59 25.62 -22.63 17.48
C THR A 59 25.48 -24.13 17.31
N LEU A 60 26.41 -24.87 17.89
CA LEU A 60 26.42 -26.33 17.90
C LEU A 60 25.77 -26.83 19.20
N GLY A 61 24.93 -27.85 19.07
CA GLY A 61 24.24 -28.48 20.20
C GLY A 61 24.73 -29.90 20.44
N TYR A 62 24.59 -30.37 21.68
CA TYR A 62 24.80 -31.77 22.03
C TYR A 62 23.65 -32.31 22.88
N SER A 63 23.08 -33.45 22.47
CA SER A 63 22.09 -34.16 23.27
C SER A 63 22.18 -35.68 23.11
N ARG A 64 22.54 -36.36 24.20
CA ARG A 64 22.56 -37.83 24.23
C ARG A 64 21.16 -38.44 24.11
N ALA A 65 20.12 -37.72 24.53
CA ALA A 65 18.73 -38.16 24.42
C ALA A 65 18.25 -38.27 22.96
N GLN A 66 18.91 -37.57 22.03
CA GLN A 66 18.62 -37.65 20.59
C GLN A 66 19.15 -38.94 19.94
N CYS A 67 20.00 -39.71 20.64
CA CYS A 67 20.43 -41.03 20.23
C CYS A 67 19.67 -42.13 20.97
N THR A 68 18.60 -42.63 20.35
CA THR A 68 17.78 -43.71 20.93
C THR A 68 18.14 -45.12 20.43
N ALA A 69 18.99 -45.24 19.39
CA ALA A 69 19.22 -46.50 18.68
C ALA A 69 20.69 -47.00 18.67
N GLY A 70 21.63 -46.35 19.36
CA GLY A 70 23.01 -46.84 19.51
C GLY A 70 23.82 -47.02 18.20
N GLY A 71 23.41 -46.36 17.10
CA GLY A 71 24.09 -46.46 15.80
C GLY A 71 25.43 -45.70 15.76
N LYS A 72 26.21 -45.91 14.67
CA LYS A 72 27.52 -45.26 14.46
C LYS A 72 27.47 -43.74 14.66
N CYS A 73 26.38 -43.09 14.26
CA CYS A 73 26.14 -41.65 14.42
C CYS A 73 26.08 -41.12 15.87
N CYS A 74 25.99 -42.00 16.86
CA CYS A 74 25.86 -41.63 18.27
C CYS A 74 27.17 -41.59 19.06
N ASN A 75 28.21 -42.25 18.56
CA ASN A 75 29.49 -42.42 19.26
C ASN A 75 30.66 -41.88 18.43
N THR A 76 30.36 -40.93 17.55
CA THR A 76 31.28 -40.37 16.59
C THR A 76 31.71 -38.99 17.02
N ASP A 77 32.98 -38.64 16.80
CA ASP A 77 33.48 -37.28 17.00
C ASP A 77 33.24 -36.43 15.75
N ILE A 78 32.96 -35.14 15.95
CA ILE A 78 32.73 -34.21 14.85
C ILE A 78 34.07 -33.57 14.48
N HIS A 79 34.49 -33.81 13.24
CA HIS A 79 35.75 -33.29 12.70
C HIS A 79 35.53 -32.17 11.69
N LYS A 80 34.36 -32.14 11.04
CA LYS A 80 34.07 -31.22 9.94
C LYS A 80 32.65 -30.67 9.98
N PHE A 81 32.49 -29.51 9.36
CA PHE A 81 31.21 -28.87 9.05
C PHE A 81 31.17 -28.60 7.54
N GLU A 82 30.04 -28.91 6.92
CA GLU A 82 29.78 -28.70 5.50
C GLU A 82 28.53 -27.84 5.37
N LEU A 83 28.59 -26.81 4.54
CA LEU A 83 27.43 -25.96 4.19
C LEU A 83 27.20 -26.06 2.69
N ASP A 84 25.94 -26.28 2.30
CA ASP A 84 25.50 -26.22 0.91
C ASP A 84 25.53 -24.77 0.43
N ILE A 85 26.31 -24.51 -0.63
CA ILE A 85 26.51 -23.15 -1.14
C ILE A 85 26.21 -23.07 -2.62
N ASN A 86 25.97 -21.85 -3.09
CA ASN A 86 25.78 -21.57 -4.50
C ASN A 86 27.08 -21.87 -5.27
N VAL A 87 26.98 -22.63 -6.36
CA VAL A 87 28.13 -23.00 -7.20
C VAL A 87 28.91 -21.79 -7.73
N ARG A 88 28.27 -20.62 -7.88
CA ARG A 88 28.95 -19.37 -8.28
C ARG A 88 30.00 -18.89 -7.28
N CYS A 89 29.93 -19.36 -6.03
CA CYS A 89 30.89 -19.04 -4.98
C CYS A 89 32.16 -19.90 -5.08
N ASN A 90 32.13 -20.98 -5.87
CA ASN A 90 33.29 -21.84 -6.13
C ASN A 90 34.21 -21.21 -7.19
N VAL A 91 34.96 -20.19 -6.77
CA VAL A 91 35.95 -19.49 -7.59
C VAL A 91 37.33 -19.56 -6.95
N GLN A 92 38.38 -19.45 -7.76
CA GLN A 92 39.77 -19.51 -7.27
C GLN A 92 40.12 -18.39 -6.28
N SER A 93 39.42 -17.25 -6.35
CA SER A 93 39.62 -16.11 -5.44
C SER A 93 38.76 -16.18 -4.18
N PHE A 94 38.10 -17.31 -3.89
CA PHE A 94 37.36 -17.46 -2.65
C PHE A 94 38.32 -17.61 -1.48
N ALA A 95 38.19 -16.76 -0.46
CA ALA A 95 38.95 -16.86 0.78
C ALA A 95 38.02 -16.70 1.99
N ALA A 96 38.26 -17.52 3.02
CA ALA A 96 37.54 -17.46 4.27
C ALA A 96 38.44 -17.93 5.42
N SER A 97 38.13 -17.47 6.62
CA SER A 97 38.72 -17.98 7.87
C SER A 97 37.63 -18.52 8.79
N ALA A 98 38.00 -19.39 9.72
CA ALA A 98 37.05 -19.95 10.70
C ALA A 98 37.59 -19.92 12.12
N THR A 99 36.67 -19.75 13.06
CA THR A 99 36.93 -19.81 14.49
C THR A 99 35.92 -20.72 15.18
N LEU A 100 36.37 -21.43 16.20
CA LEU A 100 35.52 -22.19 17.11
C LEU A 100 35.67 -21.60 18.51
N ASN A 101 34.58 -21.05 19.05
CA ASN A 101 34.60 -20.25 20.29
C ASN A 101 35.67 -19.14 20.25
N GLY A 102 35.79 -18.44 19.12
CA GLY A 102 36.75 -17.35 18.93
C GLY A 102 38.21 -17.79 18.72
N LYS A 103 38.53 -19.08 18.87
CA LYS A 103 39.87 -19.60 18.54
C LYS A 103 39.94 -19.98 17.07
N ALA A 104 40.96 -19.48 16.36
CA ALA A 104 41.20 -19.85 14.97
C ALA A 104 41.34 -21.37 14.79
N ILE A 105 40.68 -21.89 13.76
CA ILE A 105 40.81 -23.27 13.27
C ILE A 105 41.31 -23.23 11.83
N ARG A 106 41.37 -24.40 11.17
CA ARG A 106 41.81 -24.45 9.77
C ARG A 106 40.86 -23.64 8.88
N ASP A 107 41.45 -22.90 7.95
CA ASP A 107 40.70 -22.09 7.00
C ASP A 107 39.71 -22.96 6.18
N PRO A 108 38.47 -22.50 6.03
CA PRO A 108 37.49 -23.13 5.15
C PRO A 108 37.94 -23.14 3.70
N ASP A 109 37.48 -24.13 2.96
CA ASP A 109 37.70 -24.24 1.52
C ASP A 109 36.37 -24.48 0.80
N VAL A 110 36.27 -24.02 -0.45
CA VAL A 110 35.12 -24.31 -1.30
C VAL A 110 35.50 -25.41 -2.27
N ARG A 111 34.67 -26.45 -2.34
CA ARG A 111 34.96 -27.61 -3.17
C ARG A 111 33.70 -28.22 -3.75
N THR A 112 33.90 -28.96 -4.85
CA THR A 112 32.88 -29.86 -5.37
C THR A 112 32.95 -31.19 -4.59
N PRO A 113 31.86 -31.61 -3.93
CA PRO A 113 31.80 -32.92 -3.30
C PRO A 113 31.94 -34.09 -4.30
N PRO A 114 32.47 -35.26 -3.90
CA PRO A 114 32.68 -36.40 -4.79
C PRO A 114 31.42 -36.93 -5.49
N ASN A 115 30.25 -36.83 -4.84
CA ASN A 115 28.97 -37.34 -5.35
C ASN A 115 28.05 -36.20 -5.87
N ALA A 116 28.60 -35.00 -6.08
CA ALA A 116 27.84 -33.84 -6.50
C ALA A 116 28.05 -33.52 -7.99
N ASP A 117 27.08 -32.86 -8.61
CA ASP A 117 27.24 -32.29 -9.94
C ASP A 117 28.09 -31.00 -9.86
N PRO A 118 29.33 -30.98 -10.40
CA PRO A 118 30.22 -29.82 -10.35
C PRO A 118 29.64 -28.55 -10.98
N LYS A 119 28.61 -28.66 -11.83
CA LYS A 119 27.99 -27.52 -12.50
C LYS A 119 26.94 -26.82 -11.66
N THR A 120 26.37 -27.51 -10.66
CA THR A 120 25.20 -27.02 -9.93
C THR A 120 25.38 -27.05 -8.42
N GLN A 121 26.40 -27.74 -7.92
CA GLN A 121 26.56 -28.02 -6.49
C GLN A 121 27.99 -27.74 -6.02
N ALA A 122 28.09 -27.03 -4.89
CA ALA A 122 29.35 -26.77 -4.21
C ALA A 122 29.10 -26.78 -2.68
N ILE A 123 30.16 -27.04 -1.92
CA ILE A 123 30.11 -26.93 -0.46
C ILE A 123 31.20 -26.00 0.05
N LEU A 124 30.86 -25.26 1.11
CA LEU A 124 31.86 -24.67 2.00
C LEU A 124 32.23 -25.72 3.04
N TYR A 125 33.51 -26.06 3.07
CA TYR A 125 34.08 -27.14 3.88
C TYR A 125 34.94 -26.57 5.00
N VAL A 126 34.52 -26.76 6.25
CA VAL A 126 35.28 -26.40 7.44
C VAL A 126 35.81 -27.67 8.08
N ASN A 127 37.12 -27.75 8.29
CA ASN A 127 37.78 -28.90 8.91
C ASN A 127 38.47 -28.51 10.22
N GLY A 128 38.88 -29.50 11.01
CA GLY A 128 39.64 -29.28 12.23
C GLY A 128 38.78 -28.85 13.41
N LEU A 129 37.49 -29.21 13.41
CA LEU A 129 36.63 -28.99 14.57
C LEU A 129 37.13 -29.81 15.77
N ASN A 130 37.43 -31.09 15.55
CA ASN A 130 37.96 -32.03 16.55
C ASN A 130 37.22 -31.94 17.90
N ILE A 131 35.90 -31.95 17.83
CA ILE A 131 35.05 -31.80 19.01
C ILE A 131 34.30 -33.09 19.32
N SER A 132 34.19 -33.40 20.60
CA SER A 132 33.58 -34.63 21.07
C SER A 132 32.76 -34.43 22.35
N GLY A 133 31.70 -35.23 22.45
CA GLY A 133 30.88 -35.37 23.65
C GLY A 133 30.14 -34.09 24.09
N PRO A 134 29.75 -34.00 25.36
CA PRO A 134 28.95 -32.88 25.90
C PRO A 134 29.61 -31.51 25.79
N SER A 135 30.94 -31.46 25.62
CA SER A 135 31.66 -30.20 25.49
C SER A 135 31.26 -29.38 24.26
N VAL A 136 30.57 -29.99 23.28
CA VAL A 136 30.09 -29.34 22.07
C VAL A 136 28.92 -28.40 22.33
N ASP A 137 28.15 -28.62 23.40
CA ASP A 137 26.95 -27.86 23.64
C ASP A 137 27.24 -26.36 23.79
N ASN A 138 26.51 -25.53 23.04
CA ASN A 138 26.69 -24.07 22.95
C ASN A 138 28.04 -23.60 22.40
N LYS A 139 28.81 -24.47 21.73
CA LYS A 139 29.98 -24.00 20.96
C LYS A 139 29.53 -23.22 19.74
N VAL A 140 30.23 -22.13 19.44
CA VAL A 140 29.95 -21.26 18.30
C VAL A 140 31.02 -21.44 17.25
N LEU A 141 30.64 -21.97 16.09
CA LEU A 141 31.45 -21.97 14.88
C LEU A 141 31.18 -20.69 14.11
N CYS A 142 32.18 -19.86 13.88
CA CYS A 142 32.06 -18.69 13.02
C CYS A 142 32.96 -18.82 11.79
N VAL A 143 32.42 -18.50 10.62
CA VAL A 143 33.16 -18.34 9.37
C VAL A 143 33.14 -16.87 8.97
N THR A 144 34.30 -16.33 8.63
CA THR A 144 34.45 -14.98 8.07
C THR A 144 34.76 -15.10 6.59
N LEU A 145 33.93 -14.52 5.74
CA LEU A 145 34.12 -14.48 4.29
C LEU A 145 35.03 -13.27 3.99
N GLU A 146 36.17 -13.51 3.34
CA GLU A 146 37.24 -12.52 3.16
C GLU A 146 37.30 -12.03 1.72
N GLU A 147 37.28 -12.97 0.77
CA GLU A 147 37.34 -12.67 -0.67
C GLU A 147 36.39 -13.56 -1.47
N GLY A 148 35.91 -13.04 -2.60
CA GLY A 148 35.04 -13.77 -3.54
C GLY A 148 33.68 -13.12 -3.79
N PRO A 149 32.84 -13.73 -4.65
CA PRO A 149 31.56 -13.18 -5.09
C PRO A 149 30.42 -13.32 -4.06
N CYS A 150 30.66 -14.01 -2.95
CA CYS A 150 29.65 -14.36 -1.96
C CYS A 150 30.15 -13.96 -0.55
N LEU A 151 29.87 -12.72 -0.14
CA LEU A 151 30.34 -12.15 1.14
C LEU A 151 29.26 -12.05 2.22
N THR A 152 28.08 -12.63 1.97
CA THR A 152 26.94 -12.64 2.90
C THR A 152 26.28 -14.02 2.91
N LEU A 153 25.58 -14.40 3.97
CA LEU A 153 24.87 -15.68 3.98
C LEU A 153 23.87 -15.80 2.83
N LYS A 154 23.10 -14.73 2.57
CA LYS A 154 22.11 -14.66 1.45
C LYS A 154 22.77 -14.88 0.09
N SER A 155 23.98 -14.38 -0.14
CA SER A 155 24.69 -14.57 -1.41
C SER A 155 25.39 -15.92 -1.51
N LEU A 156 25.73 -16.52 -0.37
CA LEU A 156 26.45 -17.79 -0.26
C LEU A 156 25.55 -19.00 -0.49
N ILE A 157 24.27 -18.97 -0.12
CA ILE A 157 23.38 -20.15 -0.15
C ILE A 157 22.56 -20.24 -1.46
N PRO A 158 22.19 -21.46 -1.92
CA PRO A 158 21.45 -21.65 -3.17
C PRO A 158 19.93 -21.43 -3.07
N ASP A 159 19.36 -21.46 -1.86
CA ASP A 159 17.93 -21.37 -1.54
C ASP A 159 17.75 -20.39 -0.36
N PRO A 160 16.58 -19.74 -0.15
CA PRO A 160 16.33 -18.93 1.05
C PRO A 160 16.58 -19.66 2.38
N THR A 161 16.62 -21.01 2.35
CA THR A 161 17.01 -21.84 3.47
C THR A 161 18.40 -22.44 3.27
N TRP A 162 19.25 -22.35 4.29
CA TRP A 162 20.56 -22.99 4.28
C TRP A 162 20.47 -24.48 4.67
N ALA A 163 21.45 -25.27 4.25
CA ALA A 163 21.59 -26.66 4.63
C ALA A 163 23.03 -26.93 5.06
N ALA A 164 23.22 -27.48 6.24
CA ALA A 164 24.53 -27.83 6.75
C ALA A 164 24.55 -29.22 7.38
N ALA A 165 25.74 -29.82 7.41
CA ALA A 165 25.99 -31.13 7.96
C ALA A 165 27.24 -31.08 8.85
N LEU A 166 27.16 -31.76 9.99
CA LEU A 166 28.34 -32.13 10.77
C LEU A 166 28.77 -33.51 10.32
N GLY A 167 30.08 -33.77 10.30
CA GLY A 167 30.57 -35.09 9.93
C GLY A 167 31.85 -35.48 10.64
N ASP A 168 32.11 -36.77 10.59
CA ASP A 168 33.36 -37.36 11.08
C ASP A 168 34.43 -37.43 9.99
N SER A 169 35.61 -37.89 10.41
CA SER A 169 36.75 -38.08 9.52
C SER A 169 36.52 -39.20 8.50
N THR A 170 35.74 -40.22 8.85
CA THR A 170 35.47 -41.41 8.02
C THR A 170 34.26 -41.27 7.10
N HIS A 171 33.49 -40.19 7.20
CA HIS A 171 32.21 -39.98 6.52
C HIS A 171 31.18 -41.10 6.79
N ASP A 172 31.26 -41.73 7.96
CA ASP A 172 30.35 -42.83 8.34
C ASP A 172 29.00 -42.27 8.81
N CYS A 173 29.02 -41.07 9.38
CA CYS A 173 27.82 -40.35 9.81
C CYS A 173 27.80 -38.90 9.30
N CYS A 174 26.67 -38.51 8.69
CA CYS A 174 26.33 -37.09 8.56
C CYS A 174 24.83 -36.93 8.85
N PRO A 175 24.43 -36.52 10.06
CA PRO A 175 23.03 -36.25 10.34
C PRO A 175 22.54 -35.09 9.46
N PRO A 176 21.53 -35.27 8.58
CA PRO A 176 20.96 -34.15 7.87
C PRO A 176 19.93 -33.44 8.77
N ARG A 177 20.06 -32.12 8.84
CA ARG A 177 19.09 -31.13 9.30
C ARG A 177 18.41 -31.35 10.68
N SER A 178 18.60 -30.34 11.53
CA SER A 178 17.57 -29.76 12.39
C SER A 178 16.32 -29.44 11.54
N PRO A 179 15.09 -29.55 12.08
CA PRO A 179 13.86 -29.23 11.33
C PRO A 179 13.98 -27.83 10.69
N PRO A 180 13.37 -27.60 9.50
CA PRO A 180 13.33 -26.26 8.93
C PRO A 180 12.91 -25.27 10.03
N PRO A 181 13.53 -24.08 10.13
CA PRO A 181 13.00 -23.04 11.00
C PRO A 181 11.51 -22.96 10.72
N ARG A 182 10.67 -23.08 11.76
CA ARG A 182 9.26 -22.77 11.59
C ARG A 182 9.25 -21.36 10.98
N PRO A 183 8.52 -21.13 9.87
CA PRO A 183 8.33 -19.78 9.38
C PRO A 183 7.94 -18.90 10.58
N PRO A 184 8.55 -17.71 10.73
CA PRO A 184 8.11 -16.77 11.75
C PRO A 184 6.58 -16.67 11.71
N PRO A 185 5.89 -16.61 12.86
CA PRO A 185 4.45 -16.41 12.84
C PRO A 185 4.16 -15.11 12.09
N THR A 186 3.40 -15.22 11.01
CA THR A 186 2.84 -14.08 10.29
C THR A 186 1.89 -13.33 11.21
N CYS A 187 1.67 -12.05 10.95
CA CYS A 187 0.69 -11.27 11.68
C CYS A 187 -0.13 -10.40 10.73
N SER A 188 -1.40 -10.15 11.05
CA SER A 188 -2.30 -9.33 10.24
C SER A 188 -2.60 -7.99 10.89
N VAL A 189 -2.83 -6.97 10.06
CA VAL A 189 -3.24 -5.63 10.49
C VAL A 189 -4.23 -5.03 9.50
N CYS A 190 -5.11 -4.17 10.00
CA CYS A 190 -5.88 -3.26 9.16
C CYS A 190 -5.55 -1.80 9.52
N TYR A 191 -5.21 -0.98 8.53
CA TYR A 191 -5.13 0.47 8.67
C TYR A 191 -6.44 1.10 8.22
N THR A 192 -6.97 1.99 9.07
CA THR A 192 -8.23 2.68 8.87
C THR A 192 -7.97 4.18 8.93
N PHE A 193 -8.17 4.85 7.80
CA PHE A 193 -8.16 6.30 7.69
C PHE A 193 -9.60 6.77 7.81
N LYS A 194 -9.87 7.61 8.80
CA LYS A 194 -11.21 8.07 9.12
C LYS A 194 -11.24 9.59 9.19
N ASN A 195 -12.28 10.13 8.58
CA ASN A 195 -12.63 11.52 8.71
C ASN A 195 -13.68 11.69 9.83
N VAL A 196 -13.38 12.53 10.82
CA VAL A 196 -14.21 12.78 12.00
C VAL A 196 -14.65 14.23 12.01
N TYR A 197 -15.97 14.42 12.10
CA TYR A 197 -16.60 15.73 12.15
C TYR A 197 -16.60 16.28 13.57
N ALA A 198 -16.45 17.60 13.70
CA ALA A 198 -16.82 18.29 14.93
C ALA A 198 -18.30 18.02 15.28
N ASP A 199 -18.61 17.93 16.59
CA ASP A 199 -19.95 17.61 17.06
C ASP A 199 -21.03 18.52 16.43
N GLY A 200 -22.01 17.89 15.76
CA GLY A 200 -23.15 18.59 15.15
C GLY A 200 -22.94 19.05 13.70
N THR A 201 -21.77 18.83 13.09
CA THR A 201 -21.58 19.05 11.65
C THR A 201 -21.74 17.74 10.88
N THR A 202 -22.44 17.81 9.74
CA THR A 202 -22.39 16.76 8.72
C THR A 202 -21.41 17.21 7.67
N GLY A 203 -20.25 16.58 7.57
CA GLY A 203 -19.32 16.93 6.48
C GLY A 203 -19.47 16.02 5.27
N PHE A 204 -18.59 16.28 4.32
CA PHE A 204 -18.55 15.59 3.04
C PHE A 204 -18.03 14.15 3.23
N PRO A 205 -18.70 13.11 2.71
CA PRO A 205 -18.23 11.74 2.79
C PRO A 205 -17.02 11.52 1.86
N TYR A 206 -15.83 11.94 2.30
CA TYR A 206 -14.66 12.12 1.44
C TYR A 206 -14.30 10.89 0.60
N PHE A 207 -14.31 9.70 1.20
CA PHE A 207 -13.96 8.44 0.55
C PHE A 207 -15.12 7.79 -0.21
N LYS A 208 -16.34 8.35 -0.14
CA LYS A 208 -17.45 7.92 -1.01
C LYS A 208 -17.23 8.36 -2.45
N ASP A 209 -16.48 9.44 -2.66
CA ASP A 209 -16.05 9.85 -3.99
C ASP A 209 -15.06 8.84 -4.57
N THR A 210 -15.31 8.40 -5.80
CA THR A 210 -14.50 7.34 -6.45
C THR A 210 -13.09 7.81 -6.75
N ALA A 211 -12.88 9.10 -7.00
CA ALA A 211 -11.56 9.63 -7.29
C ALA A 211 -10.72 9.82 -6.03
N ASN A 212 -11.29 10.39 -4.97
CA ASN A 212 -10.62 10.50 -3.67
C ASN A 212 -10.25 9.12 -3.12
N CYS A 213 -11.16 8.16 -3.26
CA CYS A 213 -10.87 6.76 -3.00
C CYS A 213 -9.69 6.27 -3.87
N GLY A 214 -9.67 6.58 -5.16
CA GLY A 214 -8.57 6.24 -6.07
C GLY A 214 -7.20 6.78 -5.64
N ILE A 215 -7.14 8.05 -5.22
CA ILE A 215 -5.91 8.68 -4.70
C ILE A 215 -5.41 7.93 -3.46
N ALA A 216 -6.31 7.66 -2.50
CA ALA A 216 -5.96 6.91 -1.30
C ALA A 216 -5.39 5.52 -1.62
N LYS A 217 -5.97 4.85 -2.62
CA LYS A 217 -5.46 3.56 -3.11
C LYS A 217 -4.07 3.68 -3.72
N GLU A 218 -3.84 4.69 -4.54
CA GLU A 218 -2.55 4.91 -5.20
C GLU A 218 -1.44 5.26 -4.20
N VAL A 219 -1.71 6.18 -3.27
CA VAL A 219 -0.76 6.56 -2.21
C VAL A 219 -0.39 5.34 -1.36
N PHE A 220 -1.38 4.54 -0.96
CA PHE A 220 -1.10 3.35 -0.17
C PHE A 220 -0.40 2.25 -0.98
N ALA A 221 -0.73 2.10 -2.28
CA ALA A 221 -0.03 1.18 -3.18
C ALA A 221 1.45 1.55 -3.32
N ASN A 222 1.76 2.83 -3.53
CA ASN A 222 3.13 3.33 -3.62
C ASN A 222 3.92 3.10 -2.32
N LEU A 223 3.26 3.23 -1.16
CA LEU A 223 3.86 2.94 0.13
C LEU A 223 4.28 1.46 0.25
N ILE A 224 3.39 0.52 -0.08
CA ILE A 224 3.65 -0.91 0.06
C ILE A 224 4.56 -1.48 -1.04
N GLU A 225 4.63 -0.83 -2.21
CA GLU A 225 5.52 -1.20 -3.31
C GLU A 225 6.94 -0.63 -3.16
N SER A 226 7.19 0.19 -2.14
CA SER A 226 8.54 0.72 -1.88
C SER A 226 9.53 -0.41 -1.56
N GLU A 227 10.78 -0.28 -2.05
CA GLU A 227 11.83 -1.29 -1.86
C GLU A 227 12.10 -1.60 -0.38
N ASP A 228 11.86 -0.63 0.50
CA ASP A 228 12.03 -0.77 1.95
C ASP A 228 10.95 -1.66 2.60
N VAL A 229 9.77 -1.74 1.99
CA VAL A 229 8.56 -2.34 2.60
C VAL A 229 8.16 -3.65 1.94
N ALA A 230 8.40 -3.82 0.64
CA ALA A 230 7.84 -4.92 -0.14
C ALA A 230 8.21 -6.30 0.44
N ASP A 231 9.43 -6.45 0.97
CA ASP A 231 9.94 -7.69 1.59
C ASP A 231 9.28 -8.02 2.94
N TRP A 232 8.56 -7.08 3.56
CA TRP A 232 7.87 -7.27 4.85
C TRP A 232 6.48 -7.87 4.69
N ILE A 233 5.88 -7.75 3.50
CA ILE A 233 4.48 -8.10 3.25
C ILE A 233 4.38 -9.52 2.70
N SER A 234 3.55 -10.35 3.34
CA SER A 234 3.27 -11.71 2.86
C SER A 234 2.11 -11.73 1.85
N LYS A 235 1.04 -10.99 2.13
CA LYS A 235 -0.16 -10.91 1.27
C LYS A 235 -1.09 -9.76 1.71
N GLY A 236 -2.02 -9.39 0.85
CA GLY A 236 -3.04 -8.39 1.13
C GLY A 236 -2.62 -6.99 0.71
N PHE A 237 -3.27 -5.98 1.29
CA PHE A 237 -3.19 -4.55 0.94
C PHE A 237 -3.61 -4.19 -0.49
N ASP A 238 -3.86 -5.17 -1.36
CA ASP A 238 -4.33 -5.03 -2.75
C ASP A 238 -5.83 -4.71 -2.88
N LYS A 239 -6.58 -4.82 -1.78
CA LYS A 239 -8.06 -4.62 -1.74
C LYS A 239 -8.50 -3.57 -0.73
N PRO A 240 -8.03 -2.32 -0.85
CA PRO A 240 -8.55 -1.21 -0.06
C PRO A 240 -10.05 -0.99 -0.29
N VAL A 241 -10.77 -0.74 0.80
CA VAL A 241 -12.21 -0.51 0.85
C VAL A 241 -12.46 0.94 1.23
N CYS A 242 -13.18 1.65 0.37
CA CYS A 242 -13.67 2.99 0.65
C CYS A 242 -15.16 2.94 0.95
N LYS A 243 -15.56 3.54 2.07
CA LYS A 243 -16.96 3.64 2.46
C LYS A 243 -17.17 4.92 3.25
N ASP A 244 -18.03 5.80 2.75
CA ASP A 244 -18.40 7.06 3.39
C ASP A 244 -17.15 7.89 3.75
N ASN A 245 -16.79 7.95 5.03
CA ASN A 245 -15.64 8.68 5.58
C ASN A 245 -14.47 7.79 5.96
N THR A 246 -14.44 6.57 5.45
CA THR A 246 -13.44 5.59 5.84
C THR A 246 -12.78 4.98 4.62
N PHE A 247 -11.45 5.01 4.62
CA PHE A 247 -10.60 4.19 3.77
C PHE A 247 -9.93 3.15 4.65
N LYS A 248 -10.19 1.87 4.37
CA LYS A 248 -9.67 0.75 5.14
C LYS A 248 -8.86 -0.18 4.24
N VAL A 249 -7.66 -0.54 4.67
CA VAL A 249 -6.79 -1.47 3.94
C VAL A 249 -6.20 -2.46 4.93
N CYS A 250 -6.20 -3.75 4.57
CA CYS A 250 -5.75 -4.83 5.46
C CYS A 250 -4.76 -5.73 4.74
N GLY A 251 -3.80 -6.28 5.49
CA GLY A 251 -2.87 -7.27 4.97
C GLY A 251 -2.16 -8.04 6.07
N THR A 252 -1.21 -8.86 5.65
CA THR A 252 -0.47 -9.80 6.50
C THR A 252 1.02 -9.63 6.24
N PHE A 253 1.81 -9.48 7.30
CA PHE A 253 3.27 -9.42 7.23
C PHE A 253 3.91 -10.81 7.35
N VAL A 254 5.13 -10.93 6.84
CA VAL A 254 5.94 -12.16 6.89
C VAL A 254 6.32 -12.56 8.32
N SER A 255 6.26 -11.62 9.28
CA SER A 255 6.49 -11.87 10.69
C SER A 255 5.90 -10.75 11.56
N VAL A 256 5.73 -11.01 12.86
CA VAL A 256 5.43 -9.98 13.88
C VAL A 256 6.44 -8.83 13.83
N ALA A 257 7.74 -9.13 13.75
CA ALA A 257 8.79 -8.12 13.69
C ALA A 257 8.67 -7.23 12.45
N ALA A 258 8.29 -7.81 11.30
CA ALA A 258 8.05 -7.06 10.07
C ALA A 258 6.84 -6.12 10.19
N GLY A 259 5.76 -6.55 10.88
CA GLY A 259 4.63 -5.68 11.18
C GLY A 259 4.99 -4.50 12.08
N THR A 260 5.79 -4.74 13.12
CA THR A 260 6.33 -3.66 13.97
C THR A 260 7.23 -2.71 13.18
N GLN A 261 8.15 -3.23 12.37
CA GLN A 261 9.03 -2.43 11.51
C GLN A 261 8.24 -1.56 10.53
N PHE A 262 7.14 -2.06 9.98
CA PHE A 262 6.29 -1.28 9.11
C PHE A 262 5.56 -0.15 9.85
N ALA A 263 5.05 -0.41 11.06
CA ALA A 263 4.45 0.62 11.89
C ALA A 263 5.46 1.72 12.28
N ASP A 264 6.68 1.32 12.66
CA ASP A 264 7.78 2.22 12.99
C ASP A 264 8.22 3.03 11.75
N TYR A 265 8.30 2.39 10.58
CA TYR A 265 8.60 3.06 9.31
C TYR A 265 7.58 4.15 8.99
N ILE A 266 6.28 3.86 9.14
CA ILE A 266 5.25 4.88 8.93
C ILE A 266 5.41 6.01 9.94
N ALA A 267 5.60 5.68 11.22
CA ALA A 267 5.75 6.68 12.27
C ALA A 267 6.97 7.58 12.05
N GLU A 268 8.12 7.03 11.63
CA GLU A 268 9.35 7.80 11.37
C GLU A 268 9.24 8.63 10.08
N LYS A 269 8.85 7.99 8.97
CA LYS A 269 8.79 8.66 7.66
C LYS A 269 7.71 9.74 7.60
N TYR A 270 6.62 9.55 8.34
CA TYR A 270 5.43 10.38 8.24
C TYR A 270 5.05 11.14 9.51
N ASP A 271 6.03 11.48 10.35
CA ASP A 271 5.81 12.29 11.58
C ASP A 271 4.66 11.75 12.45
N GLY A 272 4.86 10.54 12.96
CA GLY A 272 3.87 9.79 13.71
C GLY A 272 2.71 9.24 12.87
N GLY A 273 2.81 9.28 11.53
CA GLY A 273 1.75 8.87 10.59
C GLY A 273 0.84 10.02 10.13
N SER A 274 1.02 11.23 10.68
CA SER A 274 0.22 12.41 10.31
C SER A 274 0.48 12.90 8.87
N ASN A 275 1.71 12.76 8.36
CA ASN A 275 2.03 13.13 6.98
C ASN A 275 1.48 12.15 5.95
N LEU A 276 1.34 10.86 6.31
CA LEU A 276 0.71 9.87 5.44
C LEU A 276 -0.77 10.20 5.23
N ILE A 277 -1.40 10.74 6.27
CA ILE A 277 -2.73 11.30 6.15
C ILE A 277 -2.71 12.42 5.10
N TYR A 278 -1.86 13.45 5.22
CA TYR A 278 -1.83 14.53 4.22
C TYR A 278 -1.59 14.03 2.78
N GLU A 279 -0.70 13.06 2.56
CA GLU A 279 -0.46 12.48 1.23
C GLU A 279 -1.71 11.79 0.65
N ILE A 280 -2.45 11.02 1.44
CA ILE A 280 -3.69 10.36 1.00
C ILE A 280 -4.74 11.36 0.54
N TYR A 281 -4.72 12.57 1.12
CA TYR A 281 -5.61 13.65 0.74
C TYR A 281 -4.98 14.61 -0.30
N GLY A 282 -3.80 14.26 -0.84
CA GLY A 282 -3.11 15.00 -1.89
C GLY A 282 -2.49 16.32 -1.43
N GLN A 283 -2.09 16.45 -0.16
CA GLN A 283 -1.69 17.72 0.45
C GLN A 283 -0.24 17.76 0.92
N THR A 284 0.25 18.99 1.02
CA THR A 284 1.46 19.29 1.77
C THR A 284 1.14 19.30 3.27
N PRO A 285 2.02 18.74 4.13
CA PRO A 285 1.86 18.84 5.58
C PRO A 285 1.57 20.27 6.05
N GLY A 286 0.52 20.43 6.85
CA GLY A 286 0.08 21.73 7.38
C GLY A 286 -0.87 22.53 6.49
N GLN A 287 -1.18 22.05 5.28
CA GLN A 287 -2.28 22.56 4.47
C GLN A 287 -3.55 21.74 4.73
N CYS A 288 -4.64 22.44 5.01
CA CYS A 288 -5.96 21.84 5.19
C CYS A 288 -6.74 21.90 3.87
N PRO A 289 -7.06 20.75 3.26
CA PRO A 289 -7.98 20.71 2.15
C PRO A 289 -9.29 21.38 2.55
N ALA A 290 -9.88 22.12 1.63
CA ALA A 290 -11.22 22.69 1.84
C ALA A 290 -12.29 21.62 2.10
N SER A 291 -12.10 20.41 1.59
CA SER A 291 -13.00 19.28 1.88
C SER A 291 -12.95 18.82 3.34
N LEU A 292 -11.91 19.20 4.08
CA LEU A 292 -11.64 18.80 5.47
C LEU A 292 -11.85 19.91 6.50
N ASP A 293 -12.48 21.02 6.12
CA ASP A 293 -12.83 22.04 7.11
C ASP A 293 -13.70 21.46 8.23
N ASP A 294 -13.41 21.89 9.46
CA ASP A 294 -14.04 21.40 10.70
C ASP A 294 -13.92 19.88 10.90
N GLN A 295 -12.95 19.26 10.22
CA GLN A 295 -12.71 17.84 10.29
C GLN A 295 -11.34 17.53 10.89
N THR A 296 -11.32 16.43 11.64
CA THR A 296 -10.12 15.78 12.13
C THR A 296 -9.92 14.50 11.36
N MET A 297 -8.70 14.29 10.87
CA MET A 297 -8.34 13.02 10.24
C MET A 297 -7.66 12.13 11.26
N LEU A 298 -8.07 10.86 11.26
CA LEU A 298 -7.52 9.80 12.10
C LEU A 298 -6.94 8.70 11.22
N LEU A 299 -5.78 8.20 11.64
CA LEU A 299 -5.22 6.93 11.19
C LEU A 299 -5.20 6.00 12.40
N GLU A 300 -5.91 4.89 12.30
CA GLU A 300 -5.97 3.86 13.33
C GLU A 300 -5.57 2.51 12.73
N SER A 301 -4.66 1.80 13.39
CA SER A 301 -4.39 0.39 13.10
C SER A 301 -5.19 -0.52 14.02
N ASP A 302 -5.67 -1.64 13.49
CA ASP A 302 -6.25 -2.76 14.23
C ASP A 302 -5.35 -4.00 14.04
N PRO A 303 -4.21 -4.09 14.77
CA PRO A 303 -3.25 -5.17 14.62
C PRO A 303 -3.64 -6.40 15.45
N GLU A 304 -3.31 -7.59 14.94
CA GLU A 304 -3.20 -8.78 15.79
C GLU A 304 -2.16 -8.54 16.91
N GLU A 305 -2.28 -9.25 18.03
CA GLU A 305 -1.41 -9.07 19.19
C GLU A 305 0.08 -9.09 18.80
N GLY A 306 0.78 -7.97 19.05
CA GLY A 306 2.19 -7.78 18.73
C GLY A 306 2.49 -7.24 17.32
N CYS A 307 1.52 -7.15 16.41
CA CYS A 307 1.72 -6.78 15.00
C CYS A 307 1.86 -5.26 14.73
N GLY A 308 2.54 -4.52 15.61
CA GLY A 308 2.77 -3.08 15.48
C GLY A 308 1.48 -2.23 15.52
N ALA A 309 1.31 -1.43 16.58
CA ALA A 309 0.20 -0.49 16.66
C ALA A 309 0.62 0.89 16.16
N LEU A 310 -0.25 1.52 15.38
CA LEU A 310 -0.12 2.87 14.88
C LEU A 310 -1.43 3.62 15.12
N ALA A 311 -1.31 4.80 15.72
CA ALA A 311 -2.40 5.74 15.86
C ALA A 311 -1.86 7.15 15.60
N ALA A 312 -2.47 7.85 14.64
CA ALA A 312 -2.14 9.23 14.32
C ALA A 312 -3.42 10.05 14.21
N THR A 313 -3.32 11.32 14.61
CA THR A 313 -4.38 12.31 14.42
C THR A 313 -3.77 13.57 13.85
N THR A 314 -4.45 14.21 12.91
CA THR A 314 -4.12 15.59 12.55
C THR A 314 -4.84 16.56 13.48
N PRO A 315 -4.34 17.79 13.66
CA PRO A 315 -5.17 18.87 14.18
C PRO A 315 -6.44 19.02 13.34
N ALA A 316 -7.53 19.46 13.97
CA ALA A 316 -8.74 19.84 13.22
C ALA A 316 -8.40 21.00 12.29
N CYS A 317 -8.85 20.91 11.04
CA CYS A 317 -8.70 22.02 10.11
C CYS A 317 -9.54 23.19 10.59
N ALA A 318 -8.89 24.34 10.78
CA ALA A 318 -9.58 25.55 11.16
C ALA A 318 -10.62 25.89 10.08
N PRO A 319 -11.88 26.19 10.46
CA PRO A 319 -12.86 26.60 9.49
C PRO A 319 -12.35 27.87 8.78
N PRO A 320 -12.45 27.96 7.46
CA PRO A 320 -12.15 29.20 6.77
C PRO A 320 -13.11 30.27 7.28
N PRO A 321 -12.70 31.55 7.24
CA PRO A 321 -13.66 32.62 7.42
C PRO A 321 -14.81 32.40 6.41
N PRO A 322 -16.07 32.55 6.84
CA PRO A 322 -17.20 32.39 5.94
C PRO A 322 -17.01 33.36 4.77
N PRO A 323 -17.09 32.88 3.51
CA PRO A 323 -16.91 33.78 2.37
C PRO A 323 -18.01 34.83 2.40
N PRO A 324 -17.80 36.05 1.85
CA PRO A 324 -18.87 37.05 1.69
C PRO A 324 -19.85 36.65 0.56
N PHE A 325 -20.07 35.35 0.41
CA PHE A 325 -20.77 34.68 -0.67
C PHE A 325 -21.66 33.55 -0.11
N PRO A 326 -22.83 33.33 -0.69
CA PRO A 326 -23.51 34.19 -1.64
C PRO A 326 -24.00 35.48 -0.96
N THR A 327 -24.01 36.59 -1.70
CA THR A 327 -24.69 37.81 -1.26
C THR A 327 -26.20 37.62 -1.42
N CYS A 328 -26.78 36.82 -0.53
CA CYS A 328 -28.21 36.62 -0.45
C CYS A 328 -28.84 37.81 0.30
N PRO A 329 -29.82 38.53 -0.27
CA PRO A 329 -30.72 39.32 0.56
C PRO A 329 -31.43 38.33 1.50
N SER A 330 -31.13 38.45 2.79
CA SER A 330 -31.65 37.61 3.88
C SER A 330 -33.13 37.20 3.73
N PRO A 331 -33.56 36.01 4.22
CA PRO A 331 -32.76 34.93 4.83
C PRO A 331 -32.73 33.69 3.94
N CYS A 332 -31.55 33.39 3.39
CA CYS A 332 -31.33 32.14 2.65
C CYS A 332 -30.51 31.18 3.51
N ASN A 333 -30.95 29.93 3.63
CA ASN A 333 -30.24 28.91 4.41
C ASN A 333 -29.00 28.44 3.65
N ASN A 334 -27.82 28.85 4.14
CA ASN A 334 -26.54 28.59 3.50
C ASN A 334 -25.77 27.39 4.08
N VAL A 335 -26.38 26.65 5.01
CA VAL A 335 -25.75 25.47 5.61
C VAL A 335 -25.60 24.38 4.55
N SER A 336 -24.40 23.83 4.38
CA SER A 336 -24.12 22.70 3.49
C SER A 336 -25.06 21.52 3.79
N ALA A 337 -25.48 20.78 2.76
CA ALA A 337 -26.46 19.69 2.88
C ALA A 337 -27.81 20.08 3.54
N SER A 338 -28.14 21.38 3.61
CA SER A 338 -29.48 21.83 4.04
C SER A 338 -30.58 21.44 3.04
N MET A 339 -30.23 21.15 1.79
CA MET A 339 -31.10 20.60 0.76
C MET A 339 -30.45 19.38 0.08
N ILE A 340 -31.23 18.65 -0.71
CA ILE A 340 -30.80 17.40 -1.33
C ILE A 340 -29.79 17.55 -2.47
N PHE A 341 -29.56 18.76 -2.99
CA PHE A 341 -28.63 18.99 -4.10
C PHE A 341 -27.26 19.38 -3.60
N GLU A 342 -26.24 18.69 -4.09
CA GLU A 342 -24.85 18.87 -3.68
C GLU A 342 -23.98 19.23 -4.89
N ILE A 343 -23.04 20.16 -4.70
CA ILE A 343 -21.99 20.45 -5.67
C ILE A 343 -20.73 19.74 -5.22
N GLY A 344 -20.13 18.97 -6.10
CA GLY A 344 -18.94 18.18 -5.83
C GLY A 344 -17.76 19.07 -5.44
N SER A 345 -16.96 18.58 -4.50
CA SER A 345 -15.78 19.29 -3.99
C SER A 345 -14.57 19.22 -4.92
N ARG A 346 -14.67 18.55 -6.08
CA ARG A 346 -13.54 18.36 -6.98
C ARG A 346 -13.76 19.10 -8.29
N ILE A 347 -12.72 19.79 -8.75
CA ILE A 347 -12.69 20.38 -10.08
C ILE A 347 -12.01 19.40 -11.02
N THR A 348 -12.69 19.04 -12.11
CA THR A 348 -12.09 18.24 -13.19
C THR A 348 -11.86 19.10 -14.41
N THR A 349 -10.83 18.80 -15.19
CA THR A 349 -10.51 19.56 -16.40
C THR A 349 -10.90 18.79 -17.66
N LYS A 350 -11.35 19.51 -18.69
CA LYS A 350 -11.56 18.99 -20.04
C LYS A 350 -11.05 19.98 -21.06
N LYS A 351 -10.62 19.49 -22.22
CA LYS A 351 -10.27 20.37 -23.35
C LYS A 351 -11.48 21.22 -23.75
N GLY A 352 -11.27 22.54 -23.81
CA GLY A 352 -12.30 23.52 -24.17
C GLY A 352 -12.65 23.56 -25.66
N GLY A 353 -13.54 24.47 -26.02
CA GLY A 353 -13.97 24.66 -27.42
C GLY A 353 -13.04 25.57 -28.24
N GLY A 354 -12.03 26.16 -27.60
CA GLY A 354 -10.97 26.94 -28.21
C GLY A 354 -10.09 26.16 -29.19
N VAL A 355 -9.62 26.82 -30.24
CA VAL A 355 -8.64 26.27 -31.19
C VAL A 355 -7.25 26.35 -30.54
N THR A 356 -6.38 25.38 -30.80
CA THR A 356 -5.01 25.30 -30.24
C THR A 356 -4.22 26.61 -30.39
N GLY A 357 -3.32 26.90 -29.45
CA GLY A 357 -2.51 28.13 -29.43
C GLY A 357 -3.18 29.23 -28.61
N VAL A 358 -3.08 30.49 -29.04
CA VAL A 358 -3.54 31.69 -28.31
C VAL A 358 -5.07 31.80 -28.06
N ASN A 359 -5.84 30.80 -28.51
CA ASN A 359 -7.28 30.71 -28.26
C ASN A 359 -7.65 29.43 -27.52
N ALA A 360 -6.66 28.72 -26.96
CA ALA A 360 -6.89 27.54 -26.18
C ALA A 360 -7.69 27.88 -24.92
N THR A 361 -8.50 26.93 -24.50
CA THR A 361 -9.41 27.08 -23.38
C THR A 361 -9.52 25.75 -22.69
N THR A 362 -9.70 25.77 -21.38
CA THR A 362 -9.94 24.59 -20.56
C THR A 362 -11.30 24.73 -19.87
N TYR A 363 -12.08 23.65 -19.89
CA TYR A 363 -13.29 23.53 -19.08
C TYR A 363 -12.89 23.06 -17.69
N TYR A 364 -13.31 23.80 -16.66
CA TYR A 364 -13.22 23.42 -15.26
C TYR A 364 -14.61 23.03 -14.77
N CYS A 365 -14.77 21.76 -14.39
CA CYS A 365 -16.05 21.12 -14.18
C CYS A 365 -16.23 20.68 -12.72
N VAL A 366 -17.37 21.03 -12.14
CA VAL A 366 -17.83 20.49 -10.85
C VAL A 366 -19.03 19.58 -11.08
N ASP A 367 -19.08 18.47 -10.35
CA ASP A 367 -20.21 17.56 -10.39
C ASP A 367 -21.40 18.12 -9.64
N VAL A 368 -22.61 17.80 -10.08
CA VAL A 368 -23.83 18.06 -9.32
C VAL A 368 -24.51 16.74 -9.02
N THR A 369 -24.66 16.44 -7.74
CA THR A 369 -25.19 15.17 -7.23
C THR A 369 -26.38 15.42 -6.30
N THR A 370 -26.93 14.33 -5.78
CA THR A 370 -28.00 14.37 -4.78
C THR A 370 -27.57 13.60 -3.53
N THR A 371 -27.87 14.15 -2.36
CA THR A 371 -27.59 13.57 -1.04
C THR A 371 -28.81 13.70 -0.14
N ASP A 372 -28.75 13.07 1.04
CA ASP A 372 -29.77 13.23 2.06
C ASP A 372 -29.59 14.59 2.76
N ALA A 373 -30.68 15.35 2.89
CA ALA A 373 -30.63 16.61 3.60
C ALA A 373 -30.50 16.38 5.12
N ILE A 374 -29.72 17.22 5.81
CA ILE A 374 -29.52 17.14 7.27
C ILE A 374 -30.85 17.15 8.03
N ASN A 375 -31.79 17.98 7.56
CA ASN A 375 -33.13 18.05 8.11
C ASN A 375 -34.16 17.86 6.99
N PRO A 376 -34.54 16.60 6.69
CA PRO A 376 -35.47 16.30 5.60
C PRO A 376 -36.89 16.85 5.86
N ASN A 377 -37.17 17.28 7.09
CA ASN A 377 -38.48 17.78 7.49
C ASN A 377 -38.63 19.31 7.38
N ASN A 378 -37.55 20.07 7.19
CA ASN A 378 -37.65 21.52 7.01
C ASN A 378 -37.99 21.88 5.54
N TYR A 379 -38.07 23.17 5.20
CA TYR A 379 -38.33 23.60 3.82
C TYR A 379 -37.20 23.14 2.87
N CYS A 380 -35.93 23.40 3.22
CA CYS A 380 -34.80 23.10 2.36
C CYS A 380 -34.58 21.61 2.11
N GLY A 381 -34.79 20.76 3.12
CA GLY A 381 -34.71 19.31 2.97
C GLY A 381 -35.81 18.70 2.10
N ARG A 382 -36.86 19.47 1.78
CA ARG A 382 -37.97 19.07 0.90
C ARG A 382 -37.93 19.69 -0.48
N VAL A 383 -36.90 20.49 -0.80
CA VAL A 383 -36.74 21.07 -2.13
C VAL A 383 -36.48 19.96 -3.14
N THR A 384 -37.25 19.94 -4.24
CA THR A 384 -37.15 18.91 -5.28
C THR A 384 -36.50 19.40 -6.58
N SER A 385 -36.13 20.68 -6.65
CA SER A 385 -35.61 21.31 -7.87
C SER A 385 -34.46 22.29 -7.62
N LEU A 386 -33.40 22.17 -8.40
CA LEU A 386 -32.24 23.06 -8.45
C LEU A 386 -32.44 24.14 -9.52
N ARG A 387 -32.49 25.40 -9.11
CA ARG A 387 -32.78 26.55 -9.99
C ARG A 387 -31.54 27.15 -10.63
N LYS A 388 -30.48 27.31 -9.85
CA LYS A 388 -29.23 27.94 -10.30
C LYS A 388 -28.05 27.43 -9.49
N VAL A 389 -26.87 27.55 -10.10
CA VAL A 389 -25.57 27.42 -9.43
C VAL A 389 -24.84 28.74 -9.59
N GLU A 390 -24.23 29.22 -8.52
CA GLU A 390 -23.39 30.41 -8.50
C GLU A 390 -21.95 30.02 -8.13
N PHE A 391 -20.97 30.72 -8.70
CA PHE A 391 -19.54 30.58 -8.40
C PHE A 391 -19.02 31.92 -7.85
N TYR A 392 -18.18 31.85 -6.82
CA TYR A 392 -17.46 33.00 -6.28
C TYR A 392 -16.13 33.19 -7.01
N LEU A 393 -16.09 34.13 -7.96
CA LEU A 393 -14.96 34.37 -8.85
C LEU A 393 -14.73 35.87 -9.02
N ASP A 394 -13.47 36.28 -9.17
CA ASP A 394 -13.08 37.69 -9.31
C ASP A 394 -13.73 38.31 -10.55
N TYR A 395 -14.60 39.31 -10.31
CA TYR A 395 -15.32 40.00 -11.36
C TYR A 395 -14.39 40.78 -12.31
N GLU A 396 -13.23 41.23 -11.84
CA GLU A 396 -12.25 41.93 -12.69
C GLU A 396 -11.66 41.00 -13.76
N LEU A 397 -11.60 39.70 -13.47
CA LEU A 397 -11.13 38.65 -14.37
C LEU A 397 -12.27 38.01 -15.19
N ARG A 398 -13.50 38.51 -15.13
CA ARG A 398 -14.68 37.92 -15.82
C ARG A 398 -14.50 37.67 -17.31
N TRP A 399 -13.68 38.47 -17.98
CA TRP A 399 -13.41 38.38 -19.41
C TRP A 399 -12.62 37.12 -19.79
N LYS A 400 -12.01 36.45 -18.81
CA LYS A 400 -11.35 35.14 -18.94
C LYS A 400 -12.35 33.99 -19.03
N ILE A 401 -13.57 34.14 -18.49
CA ILE A 401 -14.65 33.18 -18.72
C ILE A 401 -15.23 33.42 -20.11
N LYS A 402 -15.00 32.47 -21.01
CA LYS A 402 -15.55 32.51 -22.37
C LYS A 402 -17.00 32.06 -22.42
N SER A 403 -17.32 30.97 -21.73
CA SER A 403 -18.68 30.39 -21.69
C SER A 403 -18.83 29.49 -20.46
N ALA A 404 -20.04 28.95 -20.27
CA ALA A 404 -20.22 27.75 -19.46
C ALA A 404 -20.87 26.65 -20.31
N ALA A 405 -20.70 25.40 -19.88
CA ALA A 405 -21.34 24.25 -20.46
C ALA A 405 -21.84 23.29 -19.38
N ILE A 406 -22.93 22.59 -19.69
CA ILE A 406 -23.40 21.45 -18.91
C ILE A 406 -23.05 20.18 -19.67
N TYR A 407 -22.39 19.26 -18.99
CA TYR A 407 -22.18 17.91 -19.48
C TYR A 407 -23.16 16.98 -18.78
N ALA A 408 -24.00 16.30 -19.56
CA ALA A 408 -24.99 15.34 -19.05
C ALA A 408 -25.04 14.14 -19.99
N LYS A 409 -24.87 12.92 -19.47
CA LYS A 409 -24.78 11.68 -20.28
C LYS A 409 -23.79 11.80 -21.46
N GLY A 410 -22.63 12.40 -21.22
CA GLY A 410 -21.60 12.62 -22.25
C GLY A 410 -21.94 13.68 -23.30
N LYS A 411 -23.11 14.32 -23.24
CA LYS A 411 -23.49 15.42 -24.15
C LYS A 411 -23.17 16.77 -23.53
N ARG A 412 -22.57 17.65 -24.33
CA ARG A 412 -22.25 19.03 -23.96
C ARG A 412 -23.33 19.99 -24.47
N ASN A 413 -23.87 20.81 -23.59
CA ASN A 413 -24.75 21.91 -23.94
C ASN A 413 -24.13 23.23 -23.43
N VAL A 414 -23.93 24.20 -24.32
CA VAL A 414 -23.48 25.55 -23.91
C VAL A 414 -24.61 26.20 -23.12
N TRP A 415 -24.27 26.86 -22.01
CA TRP A 415 -25.22 27.46 -21.10
C TRP A 415 -24.98 28.96 -20.93
N PRO A 416 -26.04 29.78 -20.89
CA PRO A 416 -25.89 31.20 -20.64
C PRO A 416 -25.37 31.45 -19.23
N ILE A 417 -24.41 32.37 -19.13
CA ILE A 417 -23.88 32.88 -17.87
C ILE A 417 -24.26 34.34 -17.67
N SER A 418 -24.35 34.77 -16.43
CA SER A 418 -24.52 36.17 -16.06
C SER A 418 -23.69 36.48 -14.83
N TRP A 419 -23.22 37.71 -14.69
CA TRP A 419 -22.49 38.15 -13.50
C TRP A 419 -23.40 38.98 -12.58
N GLY A 420 -23.18 38.85 -11.28
CA GLY A 420 -23.70 39.79 -10.30
C GLY A 420 -23.01 41.17 -10.41
N PRO A 421 -23.44 42.16 -9.60
CA PRO A 421 -22.72 43.40 -9.41
C PRO A 421 -21.22 43.18 -9.12
N LYS A 422 -20.36 44.12 -9.57
CA LYS A 422 -18.90 44.05 -9.43
C LYS A 422 -18.43 43.70 -8.02
N ALA A 423 -19.05 44.28 -6.98
CA ALA A 423 -18.68 44.03 -5.58
C ALA A 423 -19.06 42.64 -5.04
N GLN A 424 -19.83 41.83 -5.80
CA GLN A 424 -20.30 40.52 -5.35
C GLN A 424 -19.44 39.35 -5.84
N ASN A 425 -18.52 39.55 -6.80
CA ASN A 425 -17.67 38.49 -7.34
C ASN A 425 -18.43 37.19 -7.66
N THR A 426 -19.61 37.31 -8.27
CA THR A 426 -20.54 36.19 -8.44
C THR A 426 -20.84 35.92 -9.91
N LEU A 427 -20.47 34.74 -10.39
CA LEU A 427 -20.88 34.19 -11.69
C LEU A 427 -22.10 33.29 -11.51
N LYS A 428 -23.13 33.41 -12.35
CA LYS A 428 -24.43 32.73 -12.19
C LYS A 428 -24.78 31.92 -13.43
N LEU A 429 -25.14 30.66 -13.20
CA LEU A 429 -25.78 29.78 -14.18
C LEU A 429 -27.23 29.58 -13.72
N THR A 430 -28.15 30.25 -14.39
CA THR A 430 -29.58 30.26 -14.00
C THR A 430 -30.43 29.37 -14.90
N ARG A 431 -31.67 29.13 -14.48
CA ARG A 431 -32.70 28.37 -15.22
C ARG A 431 -32.31 26.91 -15.45
N LEU A 432 -31.55 26.32 -14.52
CA LEU A 432 -31.24 24.89 -14.56
C LEU A 432 -32.53 24.07 -14.44
N ASP A 433 -33.34 24.40 -13.42
CA ASP A 433 -34.62 23.77 -13.10
C ASP A 433 -34.55 22.23 -13.07
N TRP A 434 -33.43 21.70 -12.60
CA TRP A 434 -33.17 20.27 -12.56
C TRP A 434 -33.86 19.63 -11.37
N THR A 435 -34.62 18.56 -11.62
CA THR A 435 -35.21 17.78 -10.54
C THR A 435 -34.20 16.75 -10.01
N GLU A 436 -34.42 16.28 -8.79
CA GLU A 436 -33.65 15.17 -8.21
C GLU A 436 -33.55 13.96 -9.17
N SER A 437 -34.69 13.57 -9.75
CA SER A 437 -34.75 12.46 -10.71
C SER A 437 -33.89 12.71 -11.96
N TRP A 438 -33.83 13.94 -12.44
CA TRP A 438 -33.02 14.29 -13.60
C TRP A 438 -31.52 14.23 -13.26
N ILE A 439 -31.11 14.75 -12.11
CA ILE A 439 -29.71 14.71 -11.68
C ILE A 439 -29.24 13.27 -11.51
N LYS A 440 -30.01 12.44 -10.79
CA LYS A 440 -29.71 11.00 -10.62
C LYS A 440 -29.61 10.26 -11.96
N ALA A 441 -30.47 10.59 -12.93
CA ALA A 441 -30.47 9.93 -14.22
C ALA A 441 -29.35 10.41 -15.16
N ASN A 442 -28.81 11.61 -14.99
CA ASN A 442 -27.91 12.24 -15.97
C ASN A 442 -26.50 12.54 -15.46
N THR A 443 -26.27 12.47 -14.15
CA THR A 443 -24.99 12.77 -13.48
C THR A 443 -24.32 14.03 -14.07
N PRO A 444 -25.00 15.18 -13.99
CA PRO A 444 -24.59 16.39 -14.67
C PRO A 444 -23.32 17.01 -14.07
N GLN A 445 -22.51 17.63 -14.92
CA GLN A 445 -21.39 18.47 -14.53
C GLN A 445 -21.61 19.89 -15.02
N VAL A 446 -21.32 20.87 -14.17
CA VAL A 446 -21.32 22.29 -14.52
C VAL A 446 -19.88 22.70 -14.80
N CYS A 447 -19.61 23.16 -16.03
CA CYS A 447 -18.26 23.48 -16.48
C CYS A 447 -18.12 24.93 -16.91
N LEU A 448 -17.07 25.60 -16.44
CA LEU A 448 -16.69 26.95 -16.86
C LEU A 448 -15.58 26.85 -17.92
N GLU A 449 -15.79 27.46 -19.09
CA GLU A 449 -14.75 27.55 -20.13
C GLU A 449 -13.86 28.75 -19.85
N VAL A 450 -12.65 28.49 -19.37
CA VAL A 450 -11.66 29.51 -19.05
C VAL A 450 -10.65 29.58 -20.18
N ARG A 451 -10.28 30.79 -20.61
CA ARG A 451 -9.19 31.01 -21.57
C ARG A 451 -7.86 30.57 -20.96
N GLU A 452 -7.01 29.92 -21.72
CA GLU A 452 -5.64 29.68 -21.28
C GLU A 452 -4.84 30.98 -21.38
N ALA A 453 -3.74 31.07 -20.63
CA ALA A 453 -2.84 32.21 -20.72
C ALA A 453 -2.03 32.11 -22.01
N ASP A 454 -1.94 33.22 -22.74
CA ASP A 454 -0.97 33.34 -23.82
C ASP A 454 0.44 33.44 -23.20
N ALA A 455 1.47 33.06 -23.95
CA ALA A 455 2.86 33.16 -23.47
C ALA A 455 3.31 34.59 -23.12
N SER A 456 2.53 35.61 -23.53
CA SER A 456 2.76 37.03 -23.23
C SER A 456 1.96 37.56 -22.03
N ASP A 457 1.08 36.74 -21.47
CA ASP A 457 0.10 37.14 -20.45
C ASP A 457 0.66 36.81 -19.04
N ASP A 458 0.78 37.81 -18.17
CA ASP A 458 1.38 37.69 -16.81
C ASP A 458 0.46 37.05 -15.77
N TRP A 459 -0.50 36.22 -16.20
CA TRP A 459 -1.45 35.57 -15.29
C TRP A 459 -1.47 34.06 -15.56
N ALA A 460 -1.66 33.28 -14.50
CA ALA A 460 -1.82 31.83 -14.65
C ALA A 460 -3.17 31.53 -15.31
N GLY A 461 -3.16 30.88 -16.47
CA GLY A 461 -4.32 30.58 -17.32
C GLY A 461 -5.36 29.61 -16.75
N THR A 462 -5.65 29.71 -15.46
CA THR A 462 -6.39 28.73 -14.68
C THR A 462 -7.58 29.37 -13.98
N LEU A 463 -8.57 28.55 -13.63
CA LEU A 463 -9.68 29.02 -12.79
C LEU A 463 -9.19 29.40 -11.37
N GLU A 464 -8.06 28.85 -10.91
CA GLU A 464 -7.42 29.20 -9.63
C GLU A 464 -7.04 30.66 -9.56
N ALA A 465 -6.45 31.18 -10.66
CA ALA A 465 -6.09 32.58 -10.76
C ALA A 465 -7.30 33.53 -10.71
N MET A 466 -8.52 33.00 -10.89
CA MET A 466 -9.77 33.75 -10.81
C MET A 466 -10.42 33.72 -9.43
N VAL A 467 -9.81 33.03 -8.44
CA VAL A 467 -10.32 32.99 -7.08
C VAL A 467 -10.06 34.33 -6.39
N PRO A 468 -11.08 35.02 -5.84
CA PRO A 468 -10.89 36.24 -5.07
C PRO A 468 -9.91 36.04 -3.91
N ALA A 469 -9.10 37.05 -3.59
CA ALA A 469 -8.09 36.94 -2.54
C ALA A 469 -8.68 36.58 -1.16
N ASP A 470 -9.90 37.04 -0.87
CA ASP A 470 -10.65 36.76 0.36
C ASP A 470 -11.23 35.34 0.42
N ALA A 471 -11.14 34.57 -0.68
CA ALA A 471 -11.52 33.17 -0.73
C ALA A 471 -10.36 32.21 -0.41
N ASN A 472 -9.17 32.72 -0.07
CA ASN A 472 -7.99 31.92 0.35
C ASN A 472 -7.65 30.78 -0.62
N GLY A 473 -7.71 31.03 -1.94
CA GLY A 473 -7.38 30.04 -2.98
C GLY A 473 -8.47 29.00 -3.23
N ARG A 474 -9.66 29.13 -2.61
CA ARG A 474 -10.76 28.17 -2.75
C ARG A 474 -11.84 28.65 -3.70
N VAL A 475 -12.36 27.74 -4.54
CA VAL A 475 -13.52 28.04 -5.39
C VAL A 475 -14.80 27.74 -4.62
N PHE A 476 -15.54 28.77 -4.24
CA PHE A 476 -16.85 28.61 -3.61
C PHE A 476 -17.95 28.50 -4.66
N THR A 477 -18.89 27.61 -4.42
CA THR A 477 -20.10 27.46 -5.22
C THR A 477 -21.34 27.47 -4.34
N ALA A 478 -22.45 27.98 -4.84
CA ALA A 478 -23.73 27.94 -4.12
C ALA A 478 -24.81 27.40 -5.04
N ALA A 479 -25.58 26.44 -4.54
CA ALA A 479 -26.69 25.84 -5.26
C ALA A 479 -27.99 26.42 -4.71
N PHE A 480 -28.97 26.77 -5.55
CA PHE A 480 -30.19 27.44 -5.10
C PHE A 480 -31.45 26.70 -5.51
N ASP A 481 -32.44 26.70 -4.62
CA ASP A 481 -33.79 26.27 -4.95
C ASP A 481 -34.54 27.32 -5.81
N ILE A 482 -35.73 26.95 -6.30
CA ILE A 482 -36.58 27.85 -7.11
C ILE A 482 -36.98 29.11 -6.33
N GLY A 483 -37.20 28.99 -5.01
CA GLY A 483 -37.55 30.10 -4.13
C GLY A 483 -36.36 30.99 -3.72
N ASN A 484 -35.12 30.57 -3.96
CA ASN A 484 -33.89 31.15 -3.40
C ASN A 484 -33.89 31.23 -1.86
N ALA A 485 -34.68 30.40 -1.19
CA ALA A 485 -34.70 30.29 0.27
C ALA A 485 -33.63 29.32 0.79
N CYS A 486 -33.09 28.46 -0.08
CA CYS A 486 -32.02 27.52 0.23
C CYS A 486 -30.84 27.79 -0.71
N CYS A 487 -29.66 27.99 -0.13
CA CYS A 487 -28.43 28.31 -0.84
C CYS A 487 -27.21 27.70 -0.15
N PRO A 488 -27.18 26.38 0.11
CA PRO A 488 -25.99 25.74 0.65
C PRO A 488 -24.76 26.15 -0.16
N VAL A 489 -23.70 26.48 0.57
CA VAL A 489 -22.40 26.85 0.00
C VAL A 489 -21.50 25.64 0.07
N TYR A 490 -20.89 25.33 -1.06
CA TYR A 490 -19.94 24.25 -1.21
C TYR A 490 -18.59 24.81 -1.57
N GLN A 491 -17.55 24.14 -1.08
CA GLN A 491 -16.18 24.44 -1.44
C GLN A 491 -15.73 23.40 -2.45
N ALA A 492 -15.44 23.84 -3.67
CA ALA A 492 -14.69 23.04 -4.61
C ALA A 492 -13.21 23.20 -4.23
N ALA A 493 -12.67 22.12 -3.67
CA ALA A 493 -11.54 22.13 -2.78
C ALA A 493 -10.20 22.25 -3.48
N GLU A 494 -10.02 21.73 -4.69
CA GLU A 494 -8.71 21.72 -5.33
C GLU A 494 -8.81 21.59 -6.86
N PHE A 495 -7.79 22.12 -7.53
CA PHE A 495 -7.54 22.04 -8.96
C PHE A 495 -6.90 20.71 -9.39
#